data_AF-A0A961AM86-F1
#
_entry.id   AF-A0A961AM86-F1
#
_cell.length_a   1.000
_cell.length_b   1.000
_cell.length_c   1.000
_cell.angle_alpha   90.00
_cell.angle_beta   90.00
_cell.angle_gamma   90.00
#
_symmetry.space_group_name_H-M   'P 1'
#
loop_
_entity.id
_entity.type
_entity.pdbx_description
1 polymer ?
#
loop_
_entity_poly.entity_id
_entity_poly.type
_entity_poly.pdbx_seq_one_letter_code
_entity_poly.pdbx_strand_id
1 'polypeptide(L)' 'MTASQDINREAAEAQAFREQCRRQMARPISTRMKYGFCRVSRPVLDTPGTRIFPTTLAYREWCAANLPAYLGFQPASAE' A
#
# COMPACT_ATOMS: atom_id res chain seq x y z
N MET A 1 20.81 -5.15 20.91
CA MET A 1 21.20 -3.98 20.10
C MET A 1 21.24 -2.79 21.04
N THR A 2 22.30 -1.99 21.02
CA THR A 2 22.51 -0.91 22.00
C THR A 2 21.83 0.38 21.53
N ALA A 3 21.39 1.24 22.46
CA ALA A 3 20.70 2.49 22.14
C ALA A 3 21.45 3.39 21.14
N SER A 4 22.78 3.38 21.16
CA SER A 4 23.62 4.10 20.19
C SER A 4 23.53 3.53 18.76
N GLN A 5 23.31 2.21 18.61
CA GLN A 5 23.11 1.59 17.31
C GLN A 5 21.76 1.98 16.70
N ASP A 6 20.71 2.09 17.53
CA ASP A 6 19.38 2.49 17.09
C ASP A 6 19.36 3.95 16.60
N ILE A 7 20.01 4.86 17.33
CA ILE A 7 20.14 6.28 16.92
C ILE A 7 20.87 6.40 15.57
N ASN A 8 21.96 5.64 15.40
CA ASN A 8 22.73 5.66 14.15
C ASN A 8 21.91 5.10 12.97
N ARG A 9 21.07 4.09 13.21
CA ARG A 9 20.16 3.53 12.20
C ARG A 9 19.11 4.55 11.78
N GLU A 10 18.43 5.18 12.74
CA GLU A 10 17.38 6.16 12.46
C GLU A 10 17.94 7.36 11.67
N ALA A 11 19.14 7.84 12.03
CA ALA A 11 19.82 8.88 11.27
C ALA A 11 20.12 8.47 9.82
N ALA A 12 20.56 7.23 9.61
CA ALA A 12 20.82 6.68 8.28
C ALA A 12 19.53 6.54 7.45
N GLU A 13 18.43 6.07 8.06
CA GLU A 13 17.12 5.98 7.42
C GLU A 13 16.59 7.36 7.02
N ALA A 14 16.70 8.34 7.92
CA ALA A 14 16.32 9.73 7.64
C ALA A 14 17.15 10.33 6.50
N GLN A 15 18.45 10.05 6.44
CA GLN A 15 19.32 10.49 5.34
C GLN A 15 18.93 9.81 4.02
N ALA A 16 18.70 8.50 4.02
CA ALA A 16 18.27 7.75 2.86
C ALA A 16 16.94 8.27 2.30
N PHE A 17 16.00 8.61 3.20
CA PHE A 17 14.73 9.21 2.83
C PHE A 17 14.90 10.60 2.19
N ARG A 18 15.71 11.48 2.79
CA ARG A 18 16.03 12.80 2.19
C ARG A 18 16.63 12.66 0.79
N GLU A 19 17.54 11.72 0.61
CA GLU A 19 18.18 11.47 -0.68
C GLU A 19 17.20 10.87 -1.70
N GLN A 20 16.25 10.03 -1.28
CA GLN A 20 15.13 9.60 -2.12
C GLN A 20 14.28 10.79 -2.56
N CYS A 21 13.89 11.69 -1.66
CA CYS A 21 13.10 12.89 -1.98
C CYS A 21 13.82 13.79 -2.99
N ARG A 22 15.12 14.05 -2.79
CA ARG A 22 15.95 14.83 -3.72
C ARG A 22 15.96 14.22 -5.12
N ARG A 23 16.17 12.90 -5.23
CA ARG A 23 16.15 12.17 -6.52
C ARG A 23 14.78 12.23 -7.19
N GLN A 24 13.69 12.15 -6.44
CA GLN A 24 12.33 12.30 -6.98
C GLN A 24 12.11 13.71 -7.53
N MET A 25 12.62 14.74 -6.85
CA MET A 25 12.54 16.13 -7.32
C MET A 25 13.33 16.38 -8.62
N ALA A 26 14.41 15.64 -8.87
CA ALA A 26 15.15 15.71 -10.13
C ALA A 26 14.44 15.04 -11.32
N ARG A 27 13.36 14.26 -11.10
CA ARG A 27 12.65 13.58 -12.19
C ARG A 27 11.81 14.58 -12.99
N PRO A 28 11.88 14.57 -14.34
CA PRO A 28 10.98 15.34 -15.20
C PRO A 28 9.52 15.06 -14.88
N ILE A 29 8.67 16.08 -15.01
CA ILE A 29 7.22 15.98 -14.76
C ILE A 29 6.59 14.87 -15.61
N SER A 30 7.00 14.74 -16.88
CA SER A 30 6.54 13.69 -17.79
C SER A 30 6.78 12.28 -17.24
N THR A 31 7.96 12.03 -16.66
CA THR A 31 8.30 10.76 -16.01
C THR A 31 7.42 10.52 -14.78
N ARG A 32 7.16 11.56 -13.98
CA ARG A 32 6.27 11.45 -12.81
C ARG A 32 4.83 11.16 -13.21
N MET A 33 4.32 11.79 -14.27
CA MET A 33 2.99 11.50 -14.79
C MET A 33 2.91 10.09 -15.36
N LYS A 34 3.93 9.65 -16.11
CA LYS A 34 3.93 8.31 -16.72
C LYS A 34 3.91 7.18 -15.69
N TYR A 35 4.64 7.33 -14.58
CA TYR A 35 4.82 6.24 -13.61
C TYR A 35 4.16 6.48 -12.24
N GLY A 36 3.73 7.71 -11.95
CA GLY A 36 3.09 8.08 -10.67
C GLY A 36 1.59 7.81 -10.64
N PHE A 37 0.96 7.66 -11.81
CA PHE A 37 -0.44 7.27 -11.91
C PHE A 37 -0.55 5.82 -12.37
N CYS A 38 -1.22 5.00 -11.57
CA CYS A 38 -1.64 3.67 -11.96
C CYS A 38 -3.16 3.63 -12.03
N ARG A 39 -3.71 3.04 -13.10
CA ARG A 39 -5.14 2.75 -13.18
C ARG A 39 -5.41 1.49 -12.38
N VAL A 40 -5.83 1.66 -11.14
CA VAL A 40 -6.25 0.56 -10.27
C VAL A 40 -7.76 0.63 -10.13
N SER A 41 -8.45 -0.42 -10.55
CA SER A 41 -9.87 -0.60 -10.18
C SER A 41 -9.92 -0.84 -8.68
N ARG A 42 -10.61 0.05 -7.97
CA ARG A 42 -10.81 0.03 -6.51
C ARG A 42 -12.28 -0.30 -6.26
N PRO A 43 -12.66 -1.58 -6.10
CA PRO A 43 -14.07 -1.99 -6.10
C PRO A 43 -14.94 -1.30 -5.04
N VAL A 44 -14.35 -0.86 -3.93
CA VAL A 44 -15.04 -0.16 -2.86
C VAL A 44 -15.25 1.33 -3.18
N LEU A 45 -14.33 1.95 -3.93
CA LEU A 45 -14.37 3.39 -4.22
C LEU A 45 -15.01 3.68 -5.58
N ASP A 46 -14.84 2.77 -6.55
CA ASP A 46 -15.29 2.96 -7.93
C ASP A 46 -16.72 2.43 -8.14
N THR A 47 -17.20 1.51 -7.29
CA THR A 47 -18.57 0.99 -7.34
C THR A 47 -19.40 1.59 -6.20
N PRO A 48 -20.43 2.41 -6.50
CA PRO A 48 -21.25 3.02 -5.45
C PRO A 48 -21.95 1.96 -4.60
N GLY A 49 -21.90 2.14 -3.28
CA GLY A 49 -22.59 1.31 -2.29
C GLY A 49 -21.81 1.16 -1.00
N THR A 50 -22.37 1.66 0.10
CA THR A 50 -21.89 1.36 1.45
C THR A 50 -22.26 -0.07 1.79
N ARG A 51 -21.28 -0.88 2.23
CA ARG A 51 -21.51 -2.25 2.72
C ARG A 51 -21.15 -2.30 4.20
N ILE A 52 -22.05 -2.87 4.99
CA ILE A 52 -21.85 -3.10 6.42
C ILE A 52 -22.01 -4.60 6.65
N PHE A 53 -21.08 -5.20 7.37
CA PHE A 53 -21.10 -6.63 7.68
C PHE A 53 -21.36 -6.82 9.17
N PRO A 54 -22.16 -7.83 9.55
CA PRO A 54 -22.45 -8.12 10.96
C PRO A 54 -21.25 -8.73 11.70
N THR A 55 -20.30 -9.33 10.97
CA THR A 55 -19.08 -9.93 11.53
C THR A 55 -17.90 -9.77 10.58
N THR A 56 -16.69 -9.88 11.11
CA THR A 56 -15.45 -9.91 10.32
C THR A 56 -15.38 -11.13 9.40
N LEU A 57 -15.98 -12.25 9.80
CA LEU A 57 -16.05 -13.46 8.96
C LEU A 57 -16.88 -13.20 7.70
N ALA A 58 -18.08 -12.63 7.85
CA ALA A 58 -18.96 -12.29 6.72
C ALA A 58 -18.28 -11.30 5.75
N TYR A 59 -17.50 -10.34 6.28
CA TYR A 59 -16.67 -9.46 5.47
C TYR A 59 -15.61 -10.23 4.65
N ARG A 60 -14.86 -11.14 5.29
CA ARG A 60 -13.80 -11.93 4.64
C ARG A 60 -14.36 -12.85 3.56
N GLU A 61 -15.48 -13.53 3.84
CA GLU A 61 -16.16 -14.40 2.88
C GLU A 61 -16.64 -13.61 1.66
N TRP A 62 -17.25 -12.44 1.88
CA TRP A 62 -17.65 -11.57 0.80
C TRP A 62 -16.45 -11.11 -0.05
N CYS A 63 -15.37 -10.69 0.61
CA CYS A 63 -14.13 -10.31 -0.08
C CYS A 63 -13.57 -11.45 -0.93
N ALA A 64 -13.50 -12.67 -0.38
CA ALA A 64 -12.99 -13.83 -1.10
C ALA A 64 -13.83 -14.13 -2.36
N ALA A 65 -15.16 -14.01 -2.27
CA ALA A 65 -16.08 -14.31 -3.35
C ALA A 65 -16.21 -13.21 -4.42
N ASN A 66 -16.01 -11.93 -4.05
CA ASN A 66 -16.34 -10.80 -4.93
C ASN A 66 -15.13 -9.96 -5.35
N LEU A 67 -14.01 -10.02 -4.63
CA LEU A 67 -12.84 -9.21 -4.94
C LEU A 67 -11.76 -10.00 -5.69
N PRO A 68 -11.13 -9.39 -6.71
CA PRO A 68 -9.99 -10.01 -7.38
C PRO A 68 -8.84 -10.35 -6.43
N ALA A 69 -8.17 -11.48 -6.69
CA ALA A 69 -7.05 -11.97 -5.88
C ALA A 69 -5.89 -10.96 -5.74
N TYR A 70 -5.63 -10.14 -6.78
CA TYR A 70 -4.55 -9.15 -6.76
C TYR A 70 -4.74 -8.05 -5.69
N LEU A 71 -5.93 -7.90 -5.11
CA LEU A 71 -6.19 -6.95 -4.03
C LEU A 71 -5.77 -7.46 -2.64
N GLY A 72 -5.40 -8.74 -2.51
CA GLY A 72 -4.85 -9.29 -1.27
C GLY A 72 -5.88 -9.55 -0.15
N PHE A 73 -7.17 -9.61 -0.46
CA PHE A 73 -8.23 -9.93 0.52
C PHE A 73 -8.59 -11.42 0.59
N GLN A 74 -7.86 -12.27 -0.12
CA GLN A 74 -8.09 -13.71 -0.10
C GLN A 74 -7.69 -14.28 1.28
N PRO A 75 -8.35 -15.35 1.76
CA PRO A 75 -7.93 -16.05 2.95
C PRO A 75 -6.46 -16.47 2.84
N ALA A 76 -5.74 -16.46 3.96
CA ALA A 76 -4.42 -17.05 4.00
C ALA A 76 -4.53 -18.53 3.62
N SER A 77 -3.54 -19.03 2.86
CA SER A 77 -3.43 -20.48 2.62
C SER A 77 -3.29 -21.19 3.96
N ALA A 78 -4.00 -22.30 4.14
CA ALA A 78 -3.65 -23.23 5.20
C ALA A 78 -2.25 -23.77 4.89
N GLU A 79 -1.32 -23.59 5.83
CA GLU A 79 0.02 -24.21 5.80
C GLU A 79 -0.08 -25.74 5.86
#